data_AF-A0A819YYC1-F1
#
_entry.id   AF-A0A819YYC1-F1
#
_cell.length_a   1.000
_cell.length_b   1.000
_cell.length_c   1.000
_cell.angle_alpha   90.00
_cell.angle_beta   90.00
_cell.angle_gamma   90.00
#
_symmetry.space_group_name_H-M   'P 1'
#
loop_
_entity.id
_entity.type
_entity.pdbx_description
1 polymer ?
#
loop_
_entity_poly.entity_id
_entity_poly.type
_entity_poly.pdbx_seq_one_letter_code
_entity_poly.pdbx_strand_id
1 'polypeptide(L)'
;MLSYEHQLIGFALNVITAFFRLCRIIYSQYKYLLYSWLYIVIFPIEVILAFILACPIYILNNIIYLPNYHFCFVPISDIRAYLWIFFTVYGIPVLSILLIYWRITVFIRKQSNQTLKIRRRQTRDLKAIRGILIIVSFMILFGLPTSFLIVMMLITGEEHPLTFRITCISIGTSMVGLNIAMMFFVPQLKNMVWKTFKTKREVTVNSNKTSSLQMRSGSSIE
;
A
#
# COMPACT_ATOMS: atom_id res chain seq x y z
N MET A 1 3.85 -15.70 8.47
CA MET A 1 4.89 -15.63 7.43
C MET A 1 4.34 -15.06 6.12
N LEU A 2 3.30 -15.67 5.51
CA LEU A 2 2.63 -15.16 4.29
C LEU A 2 2.24 -13.66 4.34
N SER A 3 1.81 -13.14 5.50
CA SER A 3 1.41 -11.74 5.62
C SER A 3 2.55 -10.75 5.34
N TYR A 4 3.80 -11.10 5.65
CA TYR A 4 4.96 -10.23 5.43
C TYR A 4 5.34 -10.15 3.95
N GLU A 5 5.33 -11.29 3.25
CA GLU A 5 5.63 -11.36 1.83
C GLU A 5 4.60 -10.57 1.01
N HIS A 6 3.31 -10.72 1.32
CA HIS A 6 2.25 -9.94 0.68
C HIS A 6 2.40 -8.43 0.93
N GLN A 7 2.83 -8.04 2.12
CA GLN A 7 3.04 -6.63 2.46
C GLN A 7 4.24 -6.05 1.69
N LEU A 8 5.33 -6.82 1.60
CA LEU A 8 6.54 -6.45 0.87
C LEU A 8 6.25 -6.26 -0.63
N ILE A 9 5.50 -7.19 -1.23
CA ILE A 9 5.07 -7.11 -2.63
C ILE A 9 4.17 -5.90 -2.86
N GLY A 10 3.21 -5.67 -1.96
CA GLY A 10 2.34 -4.50 -2.01
C GLY A 10 3.12 -3.17 -1.92
N PHE A 11 4.17 -3.11 -1.10
CA PHE A 11 5.05 -1.95 -1.02
C PHE A 11 5.87 -1.75 -2.28
N ALA A 12 6.47 -2.81 -2.81
CA ALA A 12 7.25 -2.72 -4.03
C ALA A 12 6.40 -2.16 -5.19
N LEU A 13 5.18 -2.68 -5.35
CA LEU A 13 4.23 -2.17 -6.35
C LEU A 13 3.90 -0.68 -6.17
N ASN A 14 3.76 -0.20 -4.92
CA ASN A 14 3.52 1.21 -4.64
C ASN A 14 4.73 2.09 -4.96
N VAL A 15 5.94 1.65 -4.63
CA VAL A 15 7.20 2.35 -4.93
C VAL A 15 7.42 2.44 -6.44
N ILE A 16 7.25 1.34 -7.18
CA ILE A 16 7.32 1.33 -8.66
C ILE A 16 6.29 2.27 -9.24
N THR A 17 5.05 2.24 -8.74
CA THR A 17 3.99 3.12 -9.22
C THR A 17 4.31 4.60 -8.96
N ALA A 18 4.89 4.92 -7.80
CA ALA A 18 5.33 6.26 -7.47
C ALA A 18 6.50 6.71 -8.35
N PHE A 19 7.48 5.83 -8.59
CA PHE A 19 8.62 6.06 -9.46
C PHE A 19 8.18 6.27 -10.91
N PHE A 20 7.25 5.45 -11.43
CA PHE A 20 6.64 5.64 -12.75
C PHE A 20 6.06 7.04 -12.89
N ARG A 21 5.31 7.50 -11.89
CA ARG A 21 4.70 8.84 -11.90
C ARG A 21 5.78 9.92 -11.89
N LEU A 22 6.84 9.75 -11.11
CA LEU A 22 7.98 10.67 -11.10
C LEU A 22 8.66 10.76 -12.47
N CYS A 23 8.99 9.62 -13.09
CA CYS A 23 9.56 9.58 -14.42
C CYS A 23 8.66 10.26 -15.45
N ARG A 24 7.35 10.03 -15.39
CA ARG A 24 6.38 10.66 -16.29
C ARG A 24 6.26 12.17 -16.10
N ILE A 25 6.30 12.66 -14.86
CA ILE A 25 6.09 14.08 -14.54
C ILE A 25 7.37 14.89 -14.78
N ILE A 26 8.51 14.43 -14.24
CA ILE A 26 9.78 15.17 -14.27
C ILE A 26 10.47 14.97 -15.63
N TYR A 27 10.51 13.74 -16.11
CA TYR A 27 11.28 13.36 -17.30
C TYR A 27 10.38 13.11 -18.52
N SER A 28 9.29 13.88 -18.66
CA SER A 28 8.34 13.70 -19.77
C SER A 28 8.98 13.85 -21.16
N GLN A 29 10.13 14.53 -21.24
CA GLN A 29 10.88 14.75 -22.47
C GLN A 29 11.70 13.52 -22.89
N TYR A 30 12.03 12.62 -21.96
CA TYR A 30 12.87 11.45 -22.20
C TYR A 30 12.00 10.22 -22.43
N LYS A 31 11.65 9.97 -23.70
CA LYS A 31 10.80 8.84 -24.10
C LYS A 31 11.31 7.48 -23.61
N TYR A 32 12.64 7.30 -23.48
CA TYR A 32 13.24 6.04 -23.03
C TYR A 32 12.82 5.63 -21.60
N LEU A 33 12.55 6.60 -20.71
CA LEU A 33 12.10 6.33 -19.33
C LEU A 33 10.62 5.92 -19.23
N LEU A 34 9.86 6.05 -20.31
CA LEU A 34 8.44 5.71 -20.36
C LEU A 34 8.18 4.30 -20.90
N TYR A 35 9.19 3.58 -21.37
CA TYR A 35 8.97 2.26 -21.96
C TYR A 35 8.70 1.20 -20.90
N SER A 36 7.77 0.30 -21.21
CA SER A 36 7.40 -0.85 -20.38
C SER A 36 8.59 -1.77 -20.06
N TRP A 37 9.60 -1.86 -20.93
CA TRP A 37 10.77 -2.73 -20.73
C TRP A 37 11.55 -2.37 -19.47
N LEU A 38 11.64 -1.08 -19.14
CA LEU A 38 12.38 -0.61 -17.98
C LEU A 38 11.72 -1.10 -16.69
N TYR A 39 10.40 -1.22 -16.66
CA TYR A 39 9.65 -1.77 -15.51
C TYR A 39 9.82 -3.28 -15.37
N ILE A 40 9.92 -4.00 -16.49
CA ILE A 40 10.24 -5.43 -16.50
C ILE A 40 11.62 -5.68 -15.88
N VAL A 41 12.54 -4.72 -15.98
CA VAL A 41 13.89 -4.79 -15.36
C VAL A 41 13.90 -4.29 -13.91
N ILE A 42 13.19 -3.19 -13.60
CA ILE A 42 13.14 -2.64 -12.24
C ILE A 42 12.47 -3.62 -11.27
N PHE A 43 11.37 -4.24 -11.68
CA PHE A 43 10.62 -5.16 -10.83
C PHE A 43 11.47 -6.30 -10.24
N PRO A 44 12.22 -7.10 -11.02
CA PRO A 44 13.07 -8.15 -10.47
C PRO A 44 14.22 -7.57 -9.64
N ILE A 45 14.79 -6.41 -9.98
CA ILE A 45 15.83 -5.77 -9.15
C ILE A 45 15.26 -5.43 -7.78
N GLU A 46 14.05 -4.90 -7.71
CA GLU A 46 13.40 -4.57 -6.44
C GLU A 46 13.06 -5.81 -5.62
N VAL A 47 12.58 -6.88 -6.27
CA VAL A 47 12.34 -8.17 -5.61
C VAL A 47 13.64 -8.77 -5.04
N ILE A 48 14.73 -8.72 -5.82
CA ILE A 48 16.05 -9.18 -5.37
C ILE A 48 16.54 -8.32 -4.20
N LEU A 49 16.41 -7.00 -4.29
CA LEU A 49 16.80 -6.09 -3.22
C LEU A 49 15.98 -6.35 -1.94
N ALA A 50 14.66 -6.54 -2.08
CA ALA A 50 13.78 -6.93 -0.99
C ALA A 50 14.23 -8.25 -0.33
N PHE A 51 14.59 -9.25 -1.14
CA PHE A 51 15.11 -10.53 -0.66
C PHE A 51 16.44 -10.35 0.09
N ILE A 52 17.38 -9.57 -0.48
CA ILE A 52 18.67 -9.25 0.16
C ILE A 52 18.44 -8.54 1.50
N LEU A 53 17.51 -7.59 1.58
CA LEU A 53 17.20 -6.87 2.82
C LEU A 53 16.51 -7.73 3.87
N ALA A 54 15.74 -8.73 3.45
CA ALA A 54 15.10 -9.70 4.35
C ALA A 54 16.07 -10.79 4.83
N CYS A 55 17.07 -11.14 4.02
CA CYS A 55 18.02 -12.23 4.26
C CYS A 55 18.73 -12.17 5.63
N PRO A 56 19.21 -11.01 6.13
CA PRO A 56 19.84 -10.91 7.45
C PRO A 56 18.98 -11.43 8.60
N ILE A 57 17.66 -11.28 8.53
CA ILE A 57 16.75 -11.74 9.58
C ILE A 57 16.74 -13.28 9.65
N TYR A 58 16.83 -13.93 8.48
CA TYR A 58 16.86 -15.39 8.37
C TYR A 58 18.22 -15.96 8.76
N ILE A 59 19.32 -15.36 8.28
CA ILE A 59 20.68 -15.86 8.53
C ILE A 59 21.04 -15.77 10.02
N LEU A 60 20.56 -14.73 10.71
CA LEU A 60 20.87 -14.51 12.12
C LEU A 60 20.06 -15.41 13.08
N ASN A 61 19.19 -16.29 12.58
CA ASN A 61 18.33 -17.16 13.40
C ASN A 61 17.51 -16.42 14.47
N ASN A 62 17.11 -15.18 14.18
CA ASN A 62 16.37 -14.36 15.14
C ASN A 62 14.88 -14.77 15.26
N ILE A 63 14.44 -15.80 14.54
CA ILE A 63 13.04 -16.27 14.58
C ILE A 63 12.96 -17.38 15.62
N ILE A 64 12.29 -17.09 16.74
CA ILE A 64 12.09 -18.03 17.84
C ILE A 64 10.61 -18.38 17.92
N TYR A 65 10.30 -19.62 18.32
CA TYR A 65 8.94 -20.01 18.65
C TYR A 65 8.55 -19.40 20.00
N LEU A 66 7.50 -18.58 20.02
CA LEU A 66 6.97 -18.00 21.26
C LEU A 66 5.87 -18.92 21.82
N PRO A 67 6.12 -19.67 22.91
CA PRO A 67 5.18 -20.65 23.42
C PRO A 67 3.88 -20.01 23.93
N ASN A 68 3.95 -18.79 24.48
CA ASN A 68 2.80 -18.06 25.01
C ASN A 68 1.75 -17.71 23.94
N TYR A 69 2.14 -17.69 22.67
CA TYR A 69 1.27 -17.28 21.58
C TYR A 69 1.19 -18.27 20.41
N HIS A 70 1.90 -19.39 20.50
CA HIS A 70 1.92 -20.47 19.50
C HIS A 70 2.29 -20.07 18.07
N PHE A 71 3.16 -19.08 17.88
CA PHE A 71 3.69 -18.71 16.57
C PHE A 71 5.20 -18.45 16.60
N CYS A 72 5.84 -18.54 15.43
CA CYS A 72 7.25 -18.16 15.25
C CYS A 72 7.36 -16.68 14.91
N PHE A 73 8.13 -15.93 15.69
CA PHE A 73 8.35 -14.52 15.46
C PHE A 73 9.72 -14.06 15.99
N VAL A 74 10.13 -12.86 15.57
CA VAL A 74 11.32 -12.22 16.12
C VAL A 74 10.98 -11.72 17.52
N PRO A 75 11.68 -12.18 18.58
CA PRO A 75 11.40 -11.72 19.92
C PRO A 75 11.71 -10.23 20.01
N ILE A 76 10.85 -9.48 20.72
CA ILE A 76 11.00 -8.01 20.81
C ILE A 76 12.26 -7.63 21.60
N SER A 77 12.79 -8.57 22.40
CA SER A 77 14.07 -8.42 23.09
C SER A 77 15.27 -8.23 22.16
N ASP A 78 15.23 -8.73 20.91
CA ASP A 78 16.26 -8.44 19.92
C ASP A 78 15.98 -7.12 19.21
N ILE A 79 16.32 -6.03 19.90
CA ILE A 79 16.18 -4.65 19.43
C ILE A 79 16.84 -4.45 18.06
N ARG A 80 17.97 -5.11 17.80
CA ARG A 80 18.71 -4.94 16.54
C ARG A 80 17.93 -5.53 15.38
N ALA A 81 17.44 -6.75 15.53
CA ALA A 81 16.60 -7.40 14.52
C ALA A 81 15.32 -6.60 14.28
N TYR A 82 14.71 -6.09 15.34
CA TYR A 82 13.49 -5.32 15.26
C TYR A 82 13.70 -3.97 14.55
N LEU A 83 14.74 -3.20 14.92
CA LEU A 83 15.09 -1.95 14.26
C LEU A 83 15.40 -2.18 12.78
N TRP A 84 16.10 -3.27 12.44
CA TRP A 84 16.36 -3.64 11.06
C TRP A 84 15.06 -3.84 10.27
N ILE A 85 14.10 -4.60 10.83
CA ILE A 85 12.78 -4.81 10.22
C ILE A 85 12.05 -3.47 10.06
N PHE A 86 12.05 -2.63 11.10
CA PHE A 86 11.39 -1.33 11.05
C PHE A 86 11.98 -0.43 9.96
N PHE A 87 13.31 -0.34 9.85
CA PHE A 87 13.96 0.47 8.82
C PHE A 87 13.74 -0.08 7.42
N THR A 88 13.84 -1.40 7.22
CA THR A 88 13.68 -2.00 5.90
C THR A 88 12.23 -1.98 5.41
N VAL A 89 11.26 -2.25 6.30
CA VAL A 89 9.84 -2.33 5.94
C VAL A 89 9.16 -0.96 5.91
N TYR A 90 9.50 -0.05 6.84
CA TYR A 90 8.86 1.27 6.94
C TYR A 90 9.80 2.41 6.54
N GLY A 91 11.02 2.42 7.06
CA GLY A 91 11.97 3.52 6.86
C GLY A 91 12.29 3.77 5.39
N ILE A 92 12.84 2.76 4.71
CA ILE A 92 13.29 2.86 3.30
C ILE A 92 12.11 3.22 2.37
N PRO A 93 10.94 2.55 2.42
CA PRO A 93 9.83 2.90 1.55
C PRO A 93 9.25 4.29 1.81
N VAL A 94 9.11 4.71 3.07
CA VAL A 94 8.60 6.03 3.39
C VAL A 94 9.57 7.13 2.94
N LEU A 95 10.87 6.95 3.20
CA LEU A 95 11.90 7.90 2.77
C LEU A 95 12.00 7.99 1.24
N SER A 96 11.97 6.86 0.53
CA SER A 96 12.04 6.86 -0.93
C SER A 96 10.84 7.61 -1.53
N ILE A 97 9.63 7.35 -1.02
CA ILE A 97 8.41 8.04 -1.45
C ILE A 97 8.48 9.55 -1.13
N LEU A 98 8.93 9.93 0.07
CA LEU A 98 9.08 11.34 0.45
C LEU A 98 10.08 12.07 -0.46
N LEU A 99 11.23 11.47 -0.77
CA LEU A 99 12.24 12.05 -1.67
C LEU A 99 11.71 12.24 -3.08
N ILE A 100 11.02 11.23 -3.61
CA ILE A 100 10.34 11.27 -4.91
C ILE A 100 9.36 12.45 -4.95
N TYR A 101 8.51 12.62 -3.93
CA TYR A 101 7.55 13.70 -3.90
C TYR A 101 8.15 15.07 -3.66
N TRP A 102 9.17 15.17 -2.81
CA TRP A 102 9.92 16.40 -2.62
C TRP A 102 10.45 16.92 -3.96
N ARG A 103 11.06 16.04 -4.77
CA ARG A 103 11.54 16.37 -6.12
C ARG A 103 10.41 16.81 -7.04
N ILE A 104 9.27 16.13 -7.05
CA ILE A 104 8.10 16.52 -7.87
C ILE A 104 7.59 17.90 -7.46
N THR A 105 7.45 18.17 -6.16
CA THR A 105 6.95 19.47 -5.66
C THR A 105 7.91 20.60 -6.00
N VAL A 106 9.21 20.41 -5.85
CA VAL A 106 10.22 21.40 -6.27
C VAL A 106 10.15 21.66 -7.78
N PHE A 107 10.02 20.61 -8.59
CA PHE A 107 9.89 20.72 -10.05
C PHE A 107 8.62 21.49 -10.46
N ILE A 108 7.47 21.16 -9.88
CA ILE A 108 6.20 21.83 -10.17
C ILE A 108 6.25 23.32 -9.76
N ARG A 109 6.83 23.63 -8.59
CA ARG A 109 7.00 25.03 -8.15
C ARG A 109 7.83 25.84 -9.14
N LYS A 110 8.90 25.25 -9.69
CA LYS A 110 9.76 25.90 -10.70
C LYS A 110 9.03 26.14 -12.04
N GLN A 111 7.99 25.35 -12.35
CA GLN A 111 7.27 25.37 -13.63
C GLN A 111 5.95 26.17 -13.60
N SER A 112 5.71 26.95 -12.54
CA SER A 112 4.45 27.67 -12.27
C SER A 112 4.00 28.67 -13.36
N ASN A 113 4.88 29.09 -14.28
CA ASN A 113 4.58 30.09 -15.33
C ASN A 113 4.19 29.49 -16.70
N GLN A 114 3.83 28.21 -16.77
CA GLN A 114 3.53 27.56 -18.06
C GLN A 114 2.05 27.59 -18.49
N THR A 115 1.82 27.27 -19.77
CA THR A 115 0.52 27.36 -20.48
C THR A 115 -0.62 26.58 -19.80
N LEU A 116 -1.87 27.06 -19.99
CA LEU A 116 -3.09 26.50 -19.39
C LEU A 116 -3.28 24.99 -19.61
N LYS A 117 -2.82 24.44 -20.74
CA LYS A 117 -2.90 23.00 -21.05
C LYS A 117 -2.00 22.16 -20.12
N ILE A 118 -0.82 22.68 -19.79
CA ILE A 118 0.13 22.05 -18.86
C ILE A 118 -0.44 22.13 -17.44
N ARG A 119 -1.03 23.27 -17.07
CA ARG A 119 -1.72 23.46 -15.78
C ARG A 119 -2.84 22.43 -15.54
N ARG A 120 -3.66 22.12 -16.56
CA ARG A 120 -4.70 21.08 -16.46
C ARG A 120 -4.14 19.66 -16.30
N ARG A 121 -2.99 19.34 -16.90
CA ARG A 121 -2.32 18.04 -16.64
C ARG A 121 -1.76 17.99 -15.22
N GLN A 122 -1.12 19.07 -14.77
CA GLN A 122 -0.57 19.19 -13.43
C GLN A 122 -1.63 19.06 -12.34
N THR A 123 -2.85 19.62 -12.50
CA THR A 123 -3.92 19.45 -11.49
C THR A 123 -4.36 17.99 -11.35
N ARG A 124 -4.40 17.24 -12.45
CA ARG A 124 -4.69 15.79 -12.41
C ARG A 124 -3.59 15.02 -11.69
N ASP A 125 -2.33 15.33 -11.98
CA ASP A 125 -1.18 14.69 -11.34
C ASP A 125 -1.11 15.07 -9.84
N LEU A 126 -1.38 16.33 -9.47
CA LEU A 126 -1.49 16.79 -8.08
C LEU A 126 -2.58 16.07 -7.29
N LYS A 127 -3.73 15.79 -7.91
CA LYS A 127 -4.79 14.99 -7.27
C LYS A 127 -4.30 13.57 -6.96
N ALA A 128 -3.52 12.99 -7.88
CA ALA A 128 -2.93 11.67 -7.70
C ALA A 128 -1.82 11.67 -6.64
N ILE A 129 -1.02 12.74 -6.56
CA ILE A 129 0.01 12.96 -5.52
C ILE A 129 -0.62 13.10 -4.15
N ARG A 130 -1.67 13.94 -4.01
CA ARG A 130 -2.42 14.12 -2.76
C ARG A 130 -2.91 12.78 -2.23
N GLY A 131 -3.34 11.90 -3.12
CA GLY A 131 -3.77 10.57 -2.74
C GLY A 131 -2.68 9.71 -2.12
N ILE A 132 -1.50 9.68 -2.73
CA ILE A 132 -0.39 8.91 -2.19
C ILE A 132 0.13 9.53 -0.88
N LEU A 133 0.15 10.86 -0.76
CA LEU A 133 0.46 11.52 0.51
C LEU A 133 -0.51 11.12 1.62
N ILE A 134 -1.80 10.96 1.32
CA ILE A 134 -2.78 10.43 2.27
C ILE A 134 -2.42 9.00 2.67
N ILE A 135 -2.07 8.12 1.72
CA ILE A 135 -1.62 6.74 2.02
C ILE A 135 -0.40 6.74 2.95
N VAL A 136 0.62 7.52 2.62
CA VAL A 136 1.85 7.63 3.41
C VAL A 136 1.55 8.17 4.81
N SER A 137 0.67 9.17 4.91
CA SER A 137 0.24 9.71 6.21
C SER A 137 -0.48 8.66 7.05
N PHE A 138 -1.36 7.87 6.45
CA PHE A 138 -2.01 6.74 7.12
C PHE A 138 -0.99 5.71 7.58
N MET A 139 -0.02 5.35 6.74
CA MET A 139 1.05 4.42 7.13
C MET A 139 1.85 4.90 8.33
N ILE A 140 2.24 6.18 8.35
CA ILE A 140 2.95 6.78 9.48
C ILE A 140 2.04 6.72 10.72
N LEU A 141 0.77 7.10 10.59
CA LEU A 141 -0.17 7.12 11.69
C LEU A 141 -0.45 5.73 12.29
N PHE A 142 -0.50 4.67 11.47
CA PHE A 142 -0.60 3.29 11.95
C PHE A 142 0.72 2.75 12.50
N GLY A 143 1.86 3.19 11.97
CA GLY A 143 3.18 2.84 12.50
C GLY A 143 3.51 3.49 13.85
N LEU A 144 2.91 4.65 14.14
CA LEU A 144 3.16 5.42 15.35
C LEU A 144 2.90 4.64 16.65
N PRO A 145 1.74 3.99 16.87
CA PRO A 145 1.49 3.17 18.05
C PRO A 145 2.57 2.10 18.29
N THR A 146 2.98 1.41 17.24
CA THR A 146 4.03 0.39 17.31
C THR A 146 5.37 1.02 17.65
N SER A 147 5.74 2.14 17.01
CA SER A 147 6.96 2.88 17.33
C SER A 147 6.99 3.37 18.78
N PHE A 148 5.87 3.86 19.30
CA PHE A 148 5.76 4.34 20.68
C PHE A 148 5.95 3.20 21.68
N LEU A 149 5.35 2.03 21.44
CA LEU A 149 5.52 0.85 22.30
C LEU A 149 6.97 0.34 22.31
N ILE A 150 7.65 0.39 21.18
CA ILE A 150 9.08 0.03 21.10
C ILE A 150 9.92 1.01 21.90
N VAL A 151 9.67 2.32 21.76
CA VAL A 151 10.39 3.34 22.53
C VAL A 151 10.14 3.17 24.03
N MET A 152 8.90 2.88 24.43
CA MET A 152 8.55 2.53 25.80
C MET A 152 9.38 1.33 26.30
N MET A 153 9.41 0.24 25.52
CA MET A 153 10.18 -0.95 25.86
C MET A 153 11.69 -0.68 25.94
N LEU A 154 12.24 0.19 25.07
CA LEU A 154 13.65 0.60 25.14
C LEU A 154 13.97 1.36 26.43
N ILE A 155 13.01 2.10 26.97
CA ILE A 155 13.17 2.88 28.20
C ILE A 155 12.98 1.99 29.44
N THR A 156 11.96 1.12 29.45
CA THR A 156 11.63 0.30 30.63
C THR A 156 12.43 -1.00 30.69
N GLY A 157 12.90 -1.53 29.56
CA GLY A 157 13.54 -2.84 29.47
C GLY A 157 12.59 -4.02 29.60
N GLU A 158 11.29 -3.78 29.79
CA GLU A 158 10.27 -4.82 30.00
C GLU A 158 9.30 -4.93 28.82
N GLU A 159 8.99 -6.17 28.44
CA GLU A 159 8.01 -6.46 27.39
C GLU A 159 6.58 -6.41 27.93
N HIS A 160 5.79 -5.43 27.50
CA HIS A 160 4.38 -5.40 27.87
C HIS A 160 3.59 -6.45 27.07
N PRO A 161 2.77 -7.32 27.70
CA PRO A 161 2.03 -8.39 27.02
C PRO A 161 1.01 -7.91 25.97
N LEU A 162 0.68 -6.61 25.99
CA LEU A 162 -0.25 -5.97 25.06
C LEU A 162 0.43 -5.52 23.77
N THR A 163 1.76 -5.35 23.78
CA THR A 163 2.53 -4.86 22.64
C THR A 163 2.31 -5.72 21.40
N PHE A 164 2.28 -7.05 21.59
CA PHE A 164 2.05 -7.98 20.49
C PHE A 164 0.64 -7.81 19.88
N ARG A 165 -0.40 -7.73 20.71
CA ARG A 165 -1.80 -7.60 20.25
C ARG A 165 -2.01 -6.29 19.50
N ILE A 166 -1.50 -5.19 20.03
CA ILE A 166 -1.60 -3.87 19.40
C ILE A 166 -0.86 -3.86 18.06
N THR A 167 0.32 -4.48 18.00
CA THR A 167 1.11 -4.58 16.76
C THR A 167 0.38 -5.41 15.71
N CYS A 168 -0.20 -6.56 16.06
CA CYS A 168 -1.00 -7.35 15.13
C CYS A 168 -2.22 -6.60 14.59
N ILE A 169 -2.96 -5.89 15.45
CA ILE A 169 -4.11 -5.07 15.03
C ILE A 169 -3.64 -3.93 14.12
N SER A 170 -2.53 -3.26 14.46
CA SER A 170 -1.96 -2.20 13.63
C SER A 170 -1.56 -2.72 12.24
N ILE A 171 -0.85 -3.85 12.17
CA ILE A 171 -0.47 -4.47 10.89
C ILE A 171 -1.73 -4.82 10.09
N GLY A 172 -2.70 -5.51 10.70
CA GLY A 172 -3.93 -5.90 10.02
C GLY A 172 -4.74 -4.71 9.49
N THR A 173 -4.93 -3.68 10.32
CA THR A 173 -5.62 -2.44 9.92
C THR A 173 -4.87 -1.67 8.86
N SER A 174 -3.53 -1.65 8.90
CA SER A 174 -2.70 -1.01 7.86
C SER A 174 -2.84 -1.72 6.52
N MET A 175 -2.90 -3.07 6.49
CA MET A 175 -3.11 -3.83 5.27
C MET A 175 -4.49 -3.56 4.67
N VAL A 176 -5.54 -3.56 5.49
CA VAL A 176 -6.90 -3.24 5.03
C VAL A 176 -6.97 -1.79 4.52
N GLY A 177 -6.39 -0.85 5.27
CA GLY A 177 -6.33 0.56 4.91
C GLY A 177 -5.60 0.80 3.59
N LEU A 178 -4.47 0.13 3.36
CA LEU A 178 -3.72 0.18 2.10
C LEU A 178 -4.55 -0.32 0.91
N ASN A 179 -5.23 -1.46 1.07
CA ASN A 179 -6.09 -2.02 0.02
C ASN A 179 -7.26 -1.08 -0.32
N ILE A 180 -7.93 -0.52 0.70
CA ILE A 180 -9.00 0.45 0.52
C ILE A 180 -8.47 1.69 -0.19
N ALA A 181 -7.33 2.22 0.24
CA ALA A 181 -6.75 3.41 -0.35
C ALA A 181 -6.36 3.18 -1.82
N MET A 182 -5.73 2.05 -2.15
CA MET A 182 -5.44 1.63 -3.53
C MET A 182 -6.70 1.66 -4.40
N MET A 183 -7.81 1.15 -3.90
CA MET A 183 -9.10 1.14 -4.59
C MET A 183 -9.62 2.55 -4.91
N PHE A 184 -9.45 3.50 -3.99
CA PHE A 184 -9.86 4.89 -4.20
C PHE A 184 -8.93 5.67 -5.14
N PHE A 185 -7.63 5.38 -5.11
CA PHE A 185 -6.62 6.16 -5.83
C PHE A 185 -6.29 5.68 -7.23
N VAL A 186 -6.65 4.44 -7.58
CA VAL A 186 -6.56 3.94 -8.95
C VAL A 186 -7.91 4.20 -9.64
N PRO A 187 -8.07 5.30 -10.42
CA PRO A 187 -9.36 5.65 -11.03
C PRO A 187 -9.86 4.57 -12.00
N GLN A 188 -8.95 3.81 -12.61
CA GLN A 188 -9.28 2.67 -13.45
C GLN A 188 -9.95 1.54 -12.65
N LEU A 189 -9.41 1.25 -11.45
CA LEU A 189 -9.94 0.23 -10.56
C LEU A 189 -11.31 0.64 -10.00
N LYS A 190 -11.44 1.91 -9.57
CA LYS A 190 -12.72 2.50 -9.18
C LYS A 190 -13.77 2.34 -10.28
N ASN A 191 -13.42 2.65 -11.53
CA ASN A 191 -14.35 2.53 -12.66
C ASN A 191 -14.71 1.07 -12.97
N MET A 192 -13.75 0.14 -12.89
CA MET A 192 -14.03 -1.29 -13.07
C MET A 192 -14.97 -1.81 -11.99
N VAL A 193 -14.67 -1.52 -10.72
CA VAL A 193 -15.50 -1.98 -9.60
C VAL A 193 -16.91 -1.38 -9.67
N TRP A 194 -17.03 -0.08 -9.96
CA TRP A 194 -18.32 0.57 -10.10
C TRP A 194 -19.16 -0.03 -11.24
N LYS A 195 -18.52 -0.38 -12.36
CA LYS A 195 -19.18 -1.10 -13.46
C LYS A 195 -19.69 -2.46 -13.00
N THR A 196 -18.85 -3.27 -12.34
CA THR A 196 -19.25 -4.59 -11.84
C THR A 196 -20.41 -4.52 -10.85
N PHE A 197 -20.42 -3.54 -9.94
CA PHE A 197 -21.53 -3.34 -9.00
C PHE A 197 -22.82 -2.94 -9.71
N LYS A 198 -22.73 -2.06 -10.73
CA LYS A 198 -23.90 -1.64 -11.51
C LYS A 198 -24.51 -2.83 -12.26
N THR A 199 -23.67 -3.64 -12.92
CA THR A 199 -24.12 -4.85 -13.63
C THR A 199 -24.77 -5.87 -12.68
N LYS A 200 -24.19 -6.14 -11.50
CA LYS A 200 -24.81 -7.03 -10.50
C LYS A 200 -26.19 -6.53 -10.06
N ARG A 201 -26.34 -5.22 -9.85
CA ARG A 201 -27.61 -4.62 -9.42
C ARG A 201 -28.69 -4.74 -10.51
N GLU A 202 -28.34 -4.55 -11.78
CA GLU A 202 -29.28 -4.70 -12.91
C GLU A 202 -29.76 -6.16 -13.08
N VAL A 203 -28.90 -7.15 -12.86
CA VAL A 203 -29.27 -8.57 -12.91
C VAL A 203 -30.24 -8.95 -11.79
N THR A 204 -30.01 -8.49 -10.54
CA THR A 204 -30.91 -8.78 -9.42
C THR A 204 -32.31 -8.17 -9.61
N VAL A 205 -32.38 -6.96 -10.16
CA VAL A 205 -33.67 -6.28 -10.43
C VAL A 205 -34.46 -7.02 -11.53
N ASN A 206 -33.80 -7.45 -12.61
CA ASN A 206 -34.47 -8.19 -13.68
C ASN A 206 -34.91 -9.59 -13.22
N SER A 207 -34.12 -10.29 -12.39
CA SER A 207 -34.50 -11.59 -11.82
C SER A 207 -35.78 -11.47 -10.98
N ASN A 208 -35.88 -10.48 -10.11
CA ASN A 208 -37.07 -10.28 -9.27
C ASN A 208 -38.31 -9.95 -10.09
N LYS A 209 -38.16 -9.21 -11.19
CA LYS A 209 -39.28 -8.88 -12.09
C LYS A 209 -39.83 -10.14 -12.78
N THR A 210 -38.96 -11.02 -13.27
CA THR A 210 -39.36 -12.29 -13.90
C THR A 210 -40.06 -13.23 -12.91
N SER A 211 -39.56 -13.35 -11.68
CA SER A 211 -40.20 -14.16 -10.63
C SER A 211 -41.59 -13.62 -10.24
N SER A 212 -41.76 -12.30 -10.16
CA SER A 212 -43.06 -11.68 -9.87
C SER A 212 -44.11 -11.87 -10.98
N LEU A 213 -43.67 -11.99 -12.24
CA LEU A 213 -44.56 -12.25 -13.37
C LEU A 213 -45.03 -13.71 -13.40
N GLN A 214 -44.17 -14.66 -13.02
CA GLN A 214 -44.56 -16.08 -12.93
C GLN A 214 -45.55 -16.36 -11.80
N MET A 215 -45.43 -15.70 -10.64
CA MET A 215 -46.40 -15.84 -9.55
C MET A 215 -47.78 -15.27 -9.90
N ARG A 216 -47.85 -14.23 -10.75
CA ARG A 216 -49.11 -13.60 -11.16
C ARG A 216 -49.85 -14.38 -12.26
N SER A 217 -49.15 -15.19 -13.05
CA SER A 217 -49.76 -16.02 -14.09
C SER A 217 -50.36 -17.34 -13.56
N GLY A 218 -50.08 -17.71 -12.31
CA GLY A 218 -50.56 -18.96 -11.71
C GLY A 218 -51.88 -18.86 -10.92
N SER A 219 -52.44 -17.65 -10.72
CA SER A 219 -53.63 -17.44 -9.88
C SER A 219 -54.92 -17.13 -10.65
N SER A 220 -54.97 -17.40 -11.96
CA SER A 220 -56.16 -17.15 -12.80
C SER A 220 -56.76 -18.44 -13.38
N ILE A 221 -56.46 -19.57 -12.77
CA ILE A 221 -57.08 -20.87 -13.09
C ILE A 221 -57.66 -21.41 -11.79
N GLU A 222 -58.76 -20.82 -11.33
CA GLU A 222 -59.73 -21.40 -10.39
C GLU A 222 -61.02 -20.57 -10.42
#